data_AF-A0A941NJH6-F1
#
_entry.id   AF-A0A941NJH6-F1
#
_cell.length_a   1.000
_cell.length_b   1.000
_cell.length_c   1.000
_cell.angle_alpha   90.00
_cell.angle_beta   90.00
_cell.angle_gamma   90.00
#
_symmetry.space_group_name_H-M   'P 1'
#
loop_
_entity.id
_entity.type
_entity.pdbx_description
1 polymer ?
#
loop_
_entity_poly.entity_id
_entity_poly.type
_entity_poly.pdbx_seq_one_letter_code
_entity_poly.pdbx_strand_id
1 'polypeptide(L)'
;TRIASLGTAILSVGTILGCLLVPVLAEKFGRKATLALYFTGMAVSILLAFGWAFHLKDGLVPFITVLFFLGLAGGNFAIFSLWLPEQYNTQMRATAFAFCTSFGRFLGAGANFAIAALVGWTGSLGYAVALTAIPFLLGLAIIPFAWETKGEVLP
;
A
#
# COMPACT_ATOMS: atom_id res chain seq x y z
N THR A 1 -2.24 -13.29 -21.64
CA THR A 1 -1.23 -12.22 -21.81
C THR A 1 -1.84 -10.84 -22.01
N ARG A 2 -2.86 -10.62 -22.86
CA ARG A 2 -3.51 -9.28 -22.99
C ARG A 2 -4.31 -8.82 -21.75
N ILE A 3 -5.08 -9.72 -21.14
CA ILE A 3 -5.92 -9.39 -19.97
C ILE A 3 -5.07 -9.01 -18.75
N ALA A 4 -3.97 -9.74 -18.52
CA ALA A 4 -3.03 -9.41 -17.44
C ALA A 4 -2.40 -8.03 -17.63
N SER A 5 -2.00 -7.68 -18.87
CA SER A 5 -1.46 -6.36 -19.19
C SER A 5 -2.48 -5.24 -18.99
N LEU A 6 -3.75 -5.46 -19.34
CA LEU A 6 -4.83 -4.50 -19.08
C LEU A 6 -5.03 -4.29 -17.57
N GLY A 7 -5.02 -5.36 -16.78
CA GLY A 7 -5.11 -5.29 -15.32
C GLY A 7 -3.97 -4.48 -14.71
N THR A 8 -2.73 -4.71 -15.14
CA THR A 8 -1.56 -3.93 -14.69
C THR A 8 -1.63 -2.47 -15.12
N ALA A 9 -2.13 -2.18 -16.33
CA ALA A 9 -2.32 -0.80 -16.79
C ALA A 9 -3.34 -0.04 -15.92
N ILE A 10 -4.49 -0.66 -15.63
CA ILE A 10 -5.54 -0.08 -14.78
C ILE A 10 -5.04 0.14 -13.35
N LEU A 11 -4.33 -0.84 -12.80
CA LEU A 11 -3.66 -0.72 -11.50
C LEU A 11 -2.72 0.48 -11.50
N SER A 12 -1.91 0.64 -12.56
CA SER A 12 -0.93 1.73 -12.66
C SER A 12 -1.60 3.11 -12.74
N VAL A 13 -2.69 3.22 -13.51
CA VAL A 13 -3.52 4.44 -13.57
C VAL A 13 -4.12 4.75 -12.20
N GLY A 14 -4.65 3.73 -11.51
CA GLY A 14 -5.14 3.85 -10.14
C GLY A 14 -4.05 4.39 -9.20
N THR A 15 -2.84 3.84 -9.27
CA THR A 15 -1.70 4.29 -8.46
C THR A 15 -1.31 5.73 -8.73
N ILE A 16 -1.26 6.15 -10.00
CA ILE A 16 -0.96 7.55 -10.35
C ILE A 16 -2.00 8.49 -9.71
N LEU A 17 -3.28 8.18 -9.87
CA LEU A 17 -4.36 8.96 -9.26
C LEU A 17 -4.28 8.94 -7.73
N GLY A 18 -4.02 7.78 -7.14
CA GLY A 18 -3.80 7.61 -5.70
C GLY A 18 -2.70 8.52 -5.18
N CYS A 19 -1.57 8.62 -5.89
CA CYS A 19 -0.46 9.50 -5.51
C CYS A 19 -0.80 10.98 -5.60
N LEU A 20 -1.57 11.38 -6.61
CA LEU A 20 -2.02 12.77 -6.77
C LEU A 20 -3.04 13.17 -5.70
N LEU A 21 -3.83 12.21 -5.19
CA LEU A 21 -4.80 12.45 -4.12
C LEU A 21 -4.15 12.54 -2.74
N VAL A 22 -2.98 11.90 -2.52
CA VAL A 22 -2.31 11.88 -1.21
C VAL A 22 -2.05 13.29 -0.65
N PRO A 23 -1.43 14.24 -1.37
CA PRO A 23 -1.16 15.57 -0.84
C PRO A 23 -2.42 16.31 -0.40
N VAL A 24 -3.47 16.26 -1.24
CA VAL A 24 -4.76 16.93 -0.98
C VAL A 24 -5.42 16.34 0.27
N LEU A 25 -5.39 15.01 0.42
CA LEU A 25 -5.96 14.33 1.58
C LEU A 25 -5.10 14.57 2.84
N ALA A 26 -3.78 14.55 2.72
CA ALA A 26 -2.85 14.77 3.82
C ALA A 26 -2.97 16.19 4.40
N GLU A 27 -3.19 17.20 3.55
CA GLU A 27 -3.48 18.56 3.99
C GLU A 27 -4.85 18.65 4.67
N LYS A 28 -5.89 18.06 4.10
CA LYS A 28 -7.27 18.17 4.61
C LYS A 28 -7.49 17.37 5.90
N PHE A 29 -7.08 16.11 5.95
CA PHE A 29 -7.36 15.18 7.05
C PHE A 29 -6.19 14.98 8.02
N GLY A 30 -4.96 15.33 7.64
CA GLY A 30 -3.76 14.98 8.41
C GLY A 30 -3.03 13.78 7.83
N ARG A 31 -1.75 13.61 8.20
CA ARG A 31 -0.87 12.58 7.64
C ARG A 31 -1.26 11.21 8.17
N LYS A 32 -1.56 11.10 9.47
CA LYS A 32 -1.94 9.86 10.14
C LYS A 32 -3.27 9.32 9.63
N ALA A 33 -4.28 10.19 9.53
CA ALA A 33 -5.61 9.82 9.05
C ALA A 33 -5.58 9.38 7.58
N THR A 34 -4.82 10.09 6.74
CA THR A 34 -4.64 9.71 5.33
C THR A 34 -3.89 8.38 5.21
N LEU A 35 -2.86 8.14 6.03
CA LEU A 35 -2.17 6.85 6.04
C LEU A 35 -3.11 5.70 6.45
N ALA A 36 -3.94 5.91 7.47
CA ALA A 36 -4.93 4.92 7.91
C ALA A 36 -5.97 4.62 6.82
N LEU A 37 -6.45 5.64 6.12
CA LEU A 37 -7.42 5.49 5.02
C LEU A 37 -6.82 4.70 3.84
N TYR A 38 -5.57 4.95 3.49
CA TYR A 38 -4.89 4.21 2.43
C TYR A 38 -4.62 2.75 2.85
N PHE A 39 -4.18 2.51 4.10
CA PHE A 39 -3.92 1.15 4.60
C PHE A 39 -5.21 0.31 4.70
N THR A 40 -6.30 0.91 5.16
CA THR A 40 -7.62 0.26 5.16
C THR A 40 -8.11 -0.01 3.73
N GLY A 41 -8.00 0.97 2.84
CA GLY A 41 -8.34 0.80 1.43
C GLY A 41 -7.56 -0.34 0.76
N MET A 42 -6.27 -0.48 1.10
CA MET A 42 -5.41 -1.53 0.57
C MET A 42 -5.80 -2.90 1.12
N ALA A 43 -5.99 -3.02 2.44
CA ALA A 43 -6.43 -4.27 3.07
C ALA A 43 -7.78 -4.76 2.51
N VAL A 44 -8.77 -3.87 2.43
CA VAL A 44 -10.10 -4.18 1.89
C VAL A 44 -10.00 -4.58 0.41
N SER A 45 -9.24 -3.84 -0.40
CA SER A 45 -9.09 -4.15 -1.82
C SER A 45 -8.38 -5.49 -2.06
N ILE A 46 -7.37 -5.84 -1.26
CA ILE A 46 -6.70 -7.15 -1.35
C ILE A 46 -7.67 -8.28 -1.00
N LEU A 47 -8.44 -8.14 0.08
CA LEU A 47 -9.42 -9.14 0.49
C LEU A 47 -10.53 -9.30 -0.55
N LEU A 48 -11.03 -8.21 -1.13
CA LEU A 48 -12.06 -8.26 -2.17
C LEU A 48 -11.52 -8.84 -3.48
N ALA A 49 -10.30 -8.48 -3.90
CA ALA A 49 -9.71 -8.97 -5.15
C ALA A 49 -9.36 -10.45 -5.07
N PHE A 50 -8.60 -10.86 -4.04
CA PHE A 50 -8.00 -12.20 -3.98
C PHE A 50 -8.79 -13.16 -3.08
N GLY A 51 -9.49 -12.66 -2.07
CA GLY A 51 -10.36 -13.46 -1.22
C GLY A 51 -11.73 -13.77 -1.85
N TRP A 52 -12.29 -12.83 -2.61
CA TRP A 52 -13.63 -12.97 -3.21
C TRP A 52 -13.61 -13.05 -4.74
N ALA A 53 -13.21 -11.97 -5.43
CA ALA A 53 -13.34 -11.87 -6.89
C ALA A 53 -12.53 -12.94 -7.65
N PHE A 54 -11.37 -13.36 -7.10
CA PHE A 54 -10.54 -14.41 -7.69
C PHE A 54 -11.18 -15.81 -7.68
N HIS A 55 -12.13 -16.07 -6.78
CA HIS A 55 -12.81 -17.38 -6.69
C HIS A 55 -14.13 -17.44 -7.48
N LEU A 56 -14.58 -16.34 -8.08
CA LEU A 56 -15.80 -16.29 -8.90
C LEU A 56 -15.54 -16.84 -10.32
N LYS A 57 -16.45 -17.69 -10.81
CA LYS A 57 -16.39 -18.29 -12.17
C LYS A 57 -16.36 -17.27 -13.31
N ASP A 58 -16.97 -16.08 -13.14
CA ASP A 58 -16.96 -14.95 -14.08
C ASP A 58 -16.45 -13.65 -13.42
N GLY A 59 -15.49 -13.77 -12.50
CA GLY A 59 -15.01 -12.67 -11.64
C GLY A 59 -14.12 -11.63 -12.32
N LEU A 60 -13.95 -11.66 -13.64
CA LEU A 60 -12.91 -10.88 -14.33
C LEU A 60 -13.18 -9.36 -14.30
N VAL A 61 -14.43 -8.96 -14.50
CA VAL A 61 -14.86 -7.56 -14.38
C VAL A 61 -14.73 -7.04 -12.94
N PRO A 62 -15.29 -7.69 -11.91
CA PRO A 62 -15.12 -7.22 -10.53
C PRO A 62 -13.66 -7.25 -10.08
N PHE A 63 -12.85 -8.21 -10.53
CA PHE A 63 -11.42 -8.23 -10.23
C PHE A 63 -10.69 -7.01 -10.78
N ILE A 64 -10.94 -6.63 -12.05
CA ILE A 64 -10.34 -5.43 -12.66
C ILE A 64 -10.80 -4.15 -11.95
N THR A 65 -12.06 -4.05 -11.57
CA THR A 65 -12.57 -2.90 -10.82
C THR A 65 -11.88 -2.78 -9.46
N VAL A 66 -11.72 -3.89 -8.74
CA VAL A 66 -11.04 -3.88 -7.43
C VAL A 66 -9.54 -3.60 -7.60
N LEU A 67 -8.90 -4.03 -8.70
CA LEU A 67 -7.51 -3.68 -9.01
C LEU A 67 -7.30 -2.17 -9.16
N PHE A 68 -8.27 -1.44 -9.71
CA PHE A 68 -8.20 0.02 -9.77
C PHE A 68 -8.16 0.64 -8.37
N PHE A 69 -9.04 0.20 -7.47
CA PHE A 69 -9.08 0.66 -6.07
C PHE A 69 -7.83 0.23 -5.30
N LEU A 70 -7.31 -0.97 -5.58
CA LEU A 70 -6.04 -1.43 -5.04
C LEU A 70 -4.89 -0.52 -5.47
N GLY A 71 -4.88 -0.07 -6.73
CA GLY A 71 -3.90 0.91 -7.23
C GLY A 71 -4.05 2.25 -6.52
N LEU A 72 -5.27 2.75 -6.41
CA LEU A 72 -5.57 4.02 -5.74
C LEU A 72 -5.08 4.00 -4.28
N ALA A 73 -5.34 2.92 -3.54
CA ALA A 73 -4.82 2.72 -2.19
C ALA A 73 -3.30 2.43 -2.14
N GLY A 74 -2.74 1.87 -3.22
CA GLY A 74 -1.31 1.66 -3.39
C GLY A 74 -0.50 2.94 -3.60
N GLY A 75 -1.16 4.09 -3.79
CA GLY A 75 -0.53 5.41 -3.77
C GLY A 75 0.01 5.84 -2.41
N ASN A 76 -0.13 5.00 -1.38
CA ASN A 76 0.32 5.25 -0.02
C ASN A 76 1.82 5.56 0.09
N PHE A 77 2.66 5.13 -0.86
CA PHE A 77 4.09 5.47 -0.83
C PHE A 77 4.35 6.97 -0.86
N ALA A 78 3.48 7.75 -1.52
CA ALA A 78 3.61 9.20 -1.59
C ALA A 78 3.50 9.84 -0.20
N ILE A 79 2.76 9.23 0.73
CA ILE A 79 2.62 9.78 2.07
C ILE A 79 3.88 9.61 2.89
N PHE A 80 4.62 8.51 2.71
CA PHE A 80 5.90 8.31 3.38
C PHE A 80 6.94 9.31 2.88
N SER A 81 6.91 9.63 1.58
CA SER A 81 7.78 10.67 1.02
C SER A 81 7.52 12.06 1.57
N LEU A 82 6.28 12.37 1.95
CA LEU A 82 5.90 13.66 2.55
C LEU A 82 6.11 13.68 4.06
N TRP A 83 5.71 12.62 4.74
CA TRP A 83 5.61 12.58 6.20
C TRP A 83 6.94 12.23 6.88
N LEU A 84 7.76 11.37 6.26
CA LEU A 84 9.04 10.97 6.85
C LEU A 84 9.99 12.17 7.02
N PRO A 85 10.12 13.08 6.02
CA PRO A 85 10.92 14.30 6.18
C PRO A 85 10.43 15.25 7.28
N GLU A 86 9.15 15.22 7.64
CA GLU A 86 8.57 16.08 8.69
C GLU A 86 8.93 15.59 10.11
N GLN A 87 9.34 14.33 10.26
CA GLN A 87 9.64 13.71 11.56
C GLN A 87 11.10 13.89 12.02
N TYR A 88 11.99 14.34 11.12
CA TYR A 88 13.42 14.41 11.37
C TYR A 88 13.96 15.80 11.07
N ASN A 89 14.82 16.31 11.96
CA ASN A 89 15.53 17.56 11.77
C ASN A 89 16.30 17.56 10.43
N THR A 90 16.44 18.75 9.87
CA THR A 90 17.12 19.01 8.58
C THR A 90 18.46 18.29 8.42
N GLN A 91 19.25 18.16 9.49
CA GLN A 91 20.58 17.52 9.47
C GLN A 91 20.54 16.00 9.20
N MET A 92 19.48 15.29 9.64
CA MET A 92 19.41 13.83 9.56
C MET A 92 18.37 13.31 8.56
N ARG A 93 17.56 14.20 8.00
CA ARG A 93 16.42 13.87 7.14
C ARG A 93 16.78 12.96 5.95
N ALA A 94 17.88 13.27 5.26
CA ALA A 94 18.33 12.48 4.12
C ALA A 94 18.76 11.06 4.52
N THR A 95 19.50 10.94 5.63
CA THR A 95 19.97 9.65 6.16
C THR A 95 18.82 8.80 6.67
N ALA A 96 17.89 9.39 7.43
CA ALA A 96 16.69 8.71 7.90
C ALA A 96 15.84 8.20 6.73
N PHE A 97 15.65 9.04 5.71
CA PHE A 97 14.92 8.65 4.50
C PHE A 97 15.60 7.50 3.75
N ALA A 98 16.91 7.58 3.53
CA ALA A 98 17.67 6.52 2.88
C ALA A 98 17.64 5.20 3.67
N PHE A 99 17.74 5.28 5.01
CA PHE A 99 17.66 4.12 5.89
C PHE A 99 16.29 3.45 5.85
N CYS A 100 15.22 4.21 6.06
CA CYS A 100 13.85 3.68 6.06
C CYS A 100 13.47 3.06 4.70
N THR A 101 13.83 3.71 3.59
CA THR A 101 13.54 3.18 2.25
C THR A 101 14.36 1.93 1.92
N SER A 102 15.64 1.89 2.30
CA SER A 102 16.49 0.72 2.10
C SER A 102 16.02 -0.46 2.94
N PHE A 103 15.76 -0.24 4.24
CA PHE A 103 15.24 -1.27 5.13
C PHE A 103 13.90 -1.82 4.64
N GLY A 104 13.00 -0.95 4.20
CA GLY A 104 11.73 -1.33 3.58
C GLY A 104 11.91 -2.21 2.34
N ARG A 105 12.92 -1.95 1.50
CA ARG A 105 13.23 -2.79 0.33
C ARG A 105 13.74 -4.17 0.72
N PHE A 106 14.58 -4.28 1.76
CA PHE A 106 15.03 -5.58 2.27
C PHE A 106 13.87 -6.40 2.81
N LEU A 107 12.99 -5.78 3.61
CA LEU A 107 11.77 -6.43 4.07
C LEU A 107 10.85 -6.85 2.91
N GLY A 108 10.68 -5.98 1.91
CA GLY A 108 9.91 -6.27 0.71
C GLY A 108 10.47 -7.45 -0.09
N ALA A 109 11.80 -7.56 -0.22
CA ALA A 109 12.44 -8.71 -0.84
C ALA A 109 12.17 -9.99 -0.04
N GLY A 110 12.34 -9.96 1.28
CA GLY A 110 12.02 -11.09 2.16
C GLY A 110 10.56 -11.52 2.05
N ALA A 111 9.63 -10.56 2.04
CA ALA A 111 8.21 -10.83 1.85
C ALA A 111 7.92 -11.48 0.49
N ASN A 112 8.58 -11.02 -0.58
CA ASN A 112 8.40 -11.61 -1.91
C ASN A 112 8.88 -13.06 -1.98
N PHE A 113 10.02 -13.39 -1.33
CA PHE A 113 10.47 -14.78 -1.21
C PHE A 113 9.49 -15.63 -0.39
N ALA A 114 8.95 -15.10 0.71
CA ALA A 114 7.96 -15.79 1.52
C ALA A 114 6.67 -16.07 0.73
N ILE A 115 6.17 -15.09 -0.03
CA ILE A 115 5.00 -15.26 -0.91
C ILE A 115 5.29 -16.31 -1.98
N ALA A 116 6.46 -16.27 -2.62
CA ALA A 116 6.83 -17.25 -3.65
C ALA A 116 6.89 -18.69 -3.08
N ALA A 117 7.49 -18.87 -1.91
CA ALA A 117 7.52 -20.17 -1.22
C ALA A 117 6.11 -20.66 -0.85
N LEU A 118 5.27 -19.75 -0.37
CA LEU A 118 3.89 -20.03 0.03
C LEU A 118 3.02 -20.43 -1.17
N VAL A 119 3.18 -19.78 -2.33
CA VAL A 119 2.52 -20.19 -3.58
C VAL A 119 2.98 -21.60 -3.98
N GLY A 120 4.28 -21.89 -3.85
CA GLY A 120 4.83 -23.22 -4.12
C GLY A 120 4.25 -24.32 -3.22
N TRP A 121 3.94 -24.02 -1.96
CA TRP A 121 3.36 -24.98 -1.01
C TRP A 121 1.84 -25.13 -1.12
N THR A 122 1.11 -24.02 -1.31
CA THR A 122 -0.36 -24.02 -1.30
C THR A 122 -0.97 -24.31 -2.67
N GLY A 123 -0.21 -24.14 -3.75
CA GLY A 123 -0.70 -24.29 -5.13
C GLY A 123 -1.75 -23.26 -5.55
N SER A 124 -2.09 -22.28 -4.69
CA SER A 124 -3.12 -21.26 -4.93
C SER A 124 -2.53 -19.85 -4.78
N LEU A 125 -2.54 -19.11 -5.89
CA LEU A 125 -2.16 -17.70 -5.90
C LEU A 125 -3.09 -16.84 -5.05
N GLY A 126 -4.39 -17.15 -5.03
CA GLY A 126 -5.39 -16.36 -4.30
C GLY A 126 -5.13 -16.33 -2.80
N TYR A 127 -4.83 -17.49 -2.20
CA TYR A 127 -4.58 -17.59 -0.76
C TYR A 127 -3.27 -16.91 -0.35
N ALA A 128 -2.21 -17.12 -1.15
CA ALA A 128 -0.91 -16.51 -0.88
C ALA A 128 -0.94 -14.97 -0.96
N VAL A 129 -1.70 -14.43 -1.92
CA VAL A 129 -1.86 -12.97 -2.04
C VAL A 129 -2.81 -12.43 -0.97
N ALA A 130 -3.87 -13.14 -0.58
CA ALA A 130 -4.76 -12.71 0.50
C ALA A 130 -4.01 -12.52 1.83
N LEU A 131 -3.01 -13.36 2.12
CA LEU A 131 -2.16 -13.23 3.31
C LEU A 131 -1.33 -11.94 3.32
N THR A 132 -1.11 -11.29 2.17
CA THR A 132 -0.45 -9.98 2.12
C THR A 132 -1.28 -8.86 2.74
N ALA A 133 -2.57 -9.07 2.99
CA ALA A 133 -3.41 -8.15 3.76
C ALA A 133 -2.97 -8.05 5.24
N ILE A 134 -2.37 -9.11 5.80
CA ILE A 134 -1.97 -9.16 7.22
C ILE A 134 -0.97 -8.04 7.58
N PRO A 135 0.15 -7.85 6.85
CA PRO A 135 1.03 -6.70 7.05
C PRO A 135 0.33 -5.34 7.05
N PHE A 136 -0.67 -5.13 6.18
CA PHE A 136 -1.42 -3.87 6.14
C PHE A 136 -2.31 -3.69 7.38
N LEU A 137 -2.91 -4.76 7.89
CA LEU A 137 -3.66 -4.74 9.14
C LEU A 137 -2.76 -4.48 10.35
N LEU A 138 -1.58 -5.10 10.39
CA LEU A 138 -0.57 -4.82 11.42
C LEU A 138 -0.10 -3.36 11.36
N GLY A 139 0.14 -2.86 10.15
CA GLY A 139 0.44 -1.45 9.91
C GLY A 139 -0.66 -0.53 10.45
N LEU A 140 -1.92 -0.86 10.18
CA LEU A 140 -3.08 -0.11 10.70
C LEU A 140 -3.13 -0.10 12.23
N ALA A 141 -2.77 -1.21 12.88
CA ALA A 141 -2.69 -1.29 14.35
C ALA A 141 -1.54 -0.46 14.93
N ILE A 142 -0.48 -0.21 14.15
CA ILE A 142 0.67 0.61 14.56
C ILE A 142 0.40 2.11 14.36
N ILE A 143 -0.42 2.50 13.37
CA ILE A 143 -0.72 3.91 13.07
C ILE A 143 -1.17 4.73 14.29
N PRO A 144 -2.03 4.24 15.21
CA PRO A 144 -2.40 4.96 16.43
C PRO A 144 -1.21 5.44 17.27
N PHE A 145 -0.08 4.73 17.23
CA PHE A 145 1.14 5.09 17.98
C PHE A 145 2.02 6.11 17.24
N ALA A 146 1.74 6.40 15.98
CA ALA A 146 2.47 7.39 15.22
C ALA A 146 2.13 8.83 15.60
N TRP A 147 3.13 9.71 15.52
CA TRP A 147 3.02 11.16 15.75
C TRP A 147 2.43 11.89 14.54
N GLU A 148 1.39 12.68 14.76
CA GLU A 148 0.82 13.55 13.73
C GLU A 148 1.62 14.85 13.64
N THR A 149 2.08 15.20 12.45
CA THR A 149 2.92 16.38 12.17
C THR A 149 2.10 17.55 11.59
N LYS A 150 0.79 17.36 11.35
CA LYS A 150 -0.06 18.40 10.79
C LYS A 150 -0.16 19.61 11.75
N GLY A 151 0.40 20.74 11.32
CA GLY A 151 0.32 22.03 12.01
C GLY A 151 1.47 22.31 12.97
N GLU A 152 2.42 21.38 13.11
CA GLU A 152 3.63 21.56 13.89
C GLU A 152 4.69 22.32 13.09
N VAL A 153 5.54 23.09 13.80
CA VAL A 153 6.69 23.76 13.18
C VAL A 153 7.70 22.68 12.80
N LEU A 154 8.14 22.69 11.54
CA LEU A 154 9.15 21.74 11.06
C LEU A 154 10.44 21.89 11.91
N PRO A 155 11.01 20.78 12.42
CA PRO A 155 12.21 20.82 13.26
C PRO A 155 13.53 20.95 12.48
#